data_AF-A0A7Y4NDY2-F1
#
_entry.id   AF-A0A7Y4NDY2-F1
#
_cell.length_a   1.000
_cell.length_b   1.000
_cell.length_c   1.000
_cell.angle_alpha   90.00
_cell.angle_beta   90.00
_cell.angle_gamma   90.00
#
_symmetry.space_group_name_H-M   'P 1'
#
loop_
_entity.id
_entity.type
_entity.pdbx_description
1 polymer ?
#
loop_
_entity_poly.entity_id
_entity_poly.type
_entity_poly.pdbx_seq_one_letter_code
_entity_poly.pdbx_strand_id
1 'polypeptide(L)'
;MAARPPALLFSANFYGTLAAARCLGRHGVDVTVADTGRLGPASYSRFVSRRVQCPPESRPEDFLQWLVDFGLREPVKHVLYPTSDELAWLIAAHRSKLEDLFHLYDPGVDAVYGLLNKRRLYELGTEAGLHLPRTWFPQSEEDLEQVRREANFPVLLKPTTQILHATHRKGQPVSSPDDLAREYREFARDTYAPMLVKFDPAVVNPMVQEFHPEAAEGIYSLSGFVDESGELFEARAAMKVLQRPRRLGVGVCFESAPLRPDLVAGLTRLCKKLGYHGVFEVEFIQTKDSYLLIDFNPRFYGQMGFDIARGLPLPLLAYHAATGDRDALTRAVEDARDAAAAHEDAVFCNRIALEMLLNLQRLSGALPADEARQWRQWFNTHKETAVDPLIDRDDMMPAAVELATISYGAARHPRAFLRMMVLNR
;
A
#
# COMPACT_ATOMS: atom_id res chain seq x y z
N MET A 1 -15.32 16.91 28.57
CA MET A 1 -15.44 16.32 27.22
C MET A 1 -15.30 14.82 27.38
N ALA A 2 -16.11 14.01 26.68
CA ALA A 2 -15.88 12.57 26.65
C ALA A 2 -14.49 12.28 26.07
N ALA A 3 -13.80 11.27 26.59
CA ALA A 3 -12.50 10.86 26.05
C ALA A 3 -12.69 10.37 24.60
N ARG A 4 -11.79 10.78 23.71
CA ARG A 4 -11.80 10.35 22.31
C ARG A 4 -11.48 8.85 22.23
N PRO A 5 -12.19 8.07 21.38
CA PRO A 5 -11.82 6.68 21.15
C PRO A 5 -10.34 6.53 20.75
N PRO A 6 -9.56 5.64 21.39
CA PRO A 6 -8.19 5.38 20.95
C PRO A 6 -8.16 4.69 19.59
N ALA A 7 -7.05 4.78 18.85
CA ALA A 7 -6.84 4.06 17.60
C ALA A 7 -5.95 2.82 17.82
N LEU A 8 -6.26 1.72 17.14
CA LEU A 8 -5.42 0.53 17.07
C LEU A 8 -4.81 0.40 15.67
N LEU A 9 -3.49 0.41 15.58
CA LEU A 9 -2.73 0.30 14.33
C LEU A 9 -1.80 -0.93 14.34
N PHE A 10 -1.54 -1.50 13.16
CA PHE A 10 -0.68 -2.68 12.97
C PHE A 10 0.52 -2.38 12.09
N SER A 11 1.38 -3.38 11.89
CA SER A 11 2.53 -3.30 10.99
C SER A 11 3.47 -2.14 11.33
N ALA A 12 4.12 -2.19 12.50
CA ALA A 12 4.91 -1.05 12.99
C ALA A 12 6.17 -0.75 12.17
N ASN A 13 6.57 -1.67 11.30
CA ASN A 13 7.64 -1.48 10.30
C ASN A 13 7.17 -0.77 9.02
N PHE A 14 5.86 -0.55 8.86
CA PHE A 14 5.31 0.09 7.69
C PHE A 14 5.21 1.61 7.87
N TYR A 15 5.71 2.37 6.90
CA TYR A 15 5.77 3.83 7.01
C TYR A 15 4.38 4.49 7.03
N GLY A 16 3.37 3.88 6.42
CA GLY A 16 1.98 4.32 6.52
C GLY A 16 1.47 4.29 7.97
N THR A 17 1.87 3.28 8.75
CA THR A 17 1.52 3.17 10.17
C THR A 17 2.15 4.28 11.00
N LEU A 18 3.43 4.60 10.75
CA LEU A 18 4.10 5.72 11.42
C LEU A 18 3.43 7.06 11.06
N ALA A 19 3.09 7.26 9.79
CA ALA A 19 2.37 8.45 9.33
C ALA A 19 0.99 8.57 10.02
N ALA A 20 0.26 7.46 10.15
CA ALA A 20 -1.01 7.40 10.87
C ALA A 20 -0.84 7.74 12.36
N ALA A 21 0.12 7.12 13.05
CA ALA A 21 0.39 7.38 14.46
C ALA A 21 0.71 8.86 14.71
N ARG A 22 1.59 9.46 13.89
CA ARG A 22 1.93 10.89 13.98
C ARG A 22 0.73 11.78 13.71
N CYS A 23 -0.04 11.50 12.65
CA CYS A 23 -1.23 12.29 12.30
C CYS A 23 -2.25 12.27 13.44
N LEU A 24 -2.64 11.09 13.91
CA LEU A 24 -3.63 10.92 14.97
C LEU A 24 -3.14 11.49 16.30
N GLY A 25 -1.91 11.19 16.70
CA GLY A 25 -1.34 11.68 17.97
C GLY A 25 -1.17 13.20 18.00
N ARG A 26 -0.79 13.85 16.89
CA ARG A 26 -0.78 15.32 16.77
C ARG A 26 -2.16 15.93 16.97
N HIS A 27 -3.21 15.20 16.59
CA HIS A 27 -4.60 15.59 16.81
C HIS A 27 -5.15 15.13 18.15
N GLY A 28 -4.33 14.61 19.07
CA GLY A 28 -4.73 14.22 20.42
C GLY A 28 -5.59 12.95 20.49
N VAL A 29 -5.43 12.05 19.53
CA VAL A 29 -5.97 10.68 19.60
C VAL A 29 -4.92 9.77 20.23
N ASP A 30 -5.30 9.00 21.24
CA ASP A 30 -4.43 7.98 21.82
C ASP A 30 -4.20 6.84 20.81
N VAL A 31 -2.94 6.47 20.59
CA VAL A 31 -2.58 5.45 19.60
C VAL A 31 -1.98 4.23 20.29
N THR A 32 -2.61 3.08 20.06
CA THR A 32 -2.04 1.75 20.37
C THR A 32 -1.47 1.14 19.10
N VAL A 33 -0.21 0.71 19.14
CA VAL A 33 0.41 -0.06 18.04
C VAL A 33 0.58 -1.52 18.43
N ALA A 34 0.05 -2.42 17.62
CA ALA A 34 0.21 -3.87 17.72
C ALA A 34 1.20 -4.39 16.67
N ASP A 35 2.10 -5.29 17.08
CA ASP A 35 3.02 -5.98 16.16
C ASP A 35 3.37 -7.39 16.69
N THR A 36 3.98 -8.21 15.86
CA THR A 36 4.45 -9.59 16.09
C THR A 36 5.48 -9.79 17.22
N GLY A 37 5.79 -8.74 17.98
CA GLY A 37 6.86 -8.71 18.99
C GLY A 37 8.20 -8.19 18.47
N ARG A 38 8.35 -8.00 17.15
CA ARG A 38 9.44 -7.22 16.55
C ARG A 38 8.97 -5.78 16.36
N LEU A 39 9.14 -4.94 17.39
CA LEU A 39 8.68 -3.56 17.35
C LEU A 39 9.43 -2.77 16.26
N GLY A 40 8.69 -2.28 15.25
CA GLY A 40 9.22 -1.43 14.19
C GLY A 40 9.28 0.07 14.55
N PRO A 41 9.80 0.93 13.66
CA PRO A 41 9.94 2.37 13.90
C PRO A 41 8.67 3.04 14.45
N ALA A 42 7.49 2.68 13.97
CA ALA A 42 6.24 3.26 14.44
C ALA A 42 6.02 3.06 15.95
N SER A 43 6.39 1.90 16.49
CA SER A 43 6.27 1.58 17.93
C SER A 43 7.14 2.49 18.83
N TYR A 44 8.11 3.19 18.27
CA TYR A 44 8.99 4.09 19.02
C TYR A 44 8.69 5.56 18.76
N SER A 45 7.63 5.85 18.00
CA SER A 45 7.12 7.21 17.86
C SER A 45 6.63 7.71 19.22
N ARG A 46 6.93 8.97 19.54
CA ARG A 46 6.39 9.63 20.74
C ARG A 46 4.87 9.76 20.73
N PHE A 47 4.25 9.61 19.56
CA PHE A 47 2.80 9.69 19.36
C PHE A 47 2.09 8.35 19.60
N VAL A 48 2.83 7.30 19.98
CA VAL A 48 2.26 6.00 20.37
C VAL A 48 2.19 5.92 21.89
N SER A 49 0.95 5.94 22.41
CA SER A 49 0.65 5.87 23.84
C SER A 49 0.85 4.45 24.41
N ARG A 50 0.60 3.42 23.59
CA ARG A 50 0.67 2.01 24.04
C ARG A 50 1.19 1.09 22.94
N ARG A 51 1.96 0.08 23.34
CA ARG A 51 2.44 -0.99 22.46
C ARG A 51 1.92 -2.32 22.96
N VAL A 52 1.47 -3.17 22.04
CA VAL A 52 1.01 -4.54 22.35
C VAL A 52 1.58 -5.54 21.35
N GLN A 53 1.62 -6.80 21.75
CA GLN A 53 2.02 -7.90 20.86
C GLN A 53 0.79 -8.61 20.32
N CYS A 54 0.82 -8.96 19.03
CA CYS A 54 -0.20 -9.73 18.33
C CYS A 54 0.43 -10.87 17.52
N PRO A 55 -0.34 -11.89 17.10
CA PRO A 55 0.09 -12.82 16.05
C PRO A 55 0.40 -12.08 14.74
N PRO A 56 1.13 -12.69 13.78
CA PRO A 56 1.28 -12.15 12.43
C PRO A 56 -0.01 -12.34 11.62
N GLU A 57 -0.30 -11.41 10.70
CA GLU A 57 -1.44 -11.48 9.77
C GLU A 57 -1.40 -12.74 8.87
N SER A 58 -0.21 -13.31 8.64
CA SER A 58 -0.03 -14.58 7.92
C SER A 58 -0.56 -15.81 8.68
N ARG A 59 -0.95 -15.66 9.95
CA ARG A 59 -1.74 -16.61 10.72
C ARG A 59 -3.13 -16.01 10.98
N PRO A 60 -4.00 -15.94 9.96
CA PRO A 60 -5.20 -15.12 10.00
C PRO A 60 -6.20 -15.55 11.09
N GLU A 61 -6.31 -16.85 11.39
CA GLU A 61 -7.17 -17.35 12.46
C GLU A 61 -6.69 -16.91 13.84
N ASP A 62 -5.39 -17.08 14.14
CA ASP A 62 -4.79 -16.64 15.39
C ASP A 62 -4.91 -15.12 15.55
N PHE A 63 -4.66 -14.39 14.46
CA PHE A 63 -4.75 -12.93 14.43
C PHE A 63 -6.17 -12.42 14.67
N LEU A 64 -7.16 -13.01 14.00
CA LEU A 64 -8.58 -12.68 14.20
C LEU A 64 -9.02 -12.98 15.63
N GLN A 65 -8.63 -14.12 16.20
CA GLN A 65 -8.94 -14.45 17.58
C GLN A 65 -8.33 -13.42 18.54
N TRP A 66 -7.07 -13.03 18.30
CA TRP A 66 -6.41 -12.00 19.09
C TRP A 66 -7.13 -10.64 18.99
N LEU A 67 -7.62 -10.26 17.80
CA LEU A 67 -8.41 -9.04 17.62
C LEU A 67 -9.70 -9.05 18.46
N VAL A 68 -10.43 -10.18 18.44
CA VAL A 68 -11.63 -10.36 19.27
C VAL A 68 -11.29 -10.28 20.75
N ASP A 69 -10.24 -10.99 21.19
CA ASP A 69 -9.80 -10.98 22.59
C ASP A 69 -9.29 -9.60 23.03
N PHE A 70 -8.68 -8.83 22.12
CA PHE A 70 -8.30 -7.44 22.38
C PHE A 70 -9.55 -6.59 22.59
N GLY A 71 -10.48 -6.60 21.63
CA GLY A 71 -11.71 -5.81 21.71
C GLY A 71 -12.58 -6.12 22.93
N LEU A 72 -12.66 -7.38 23.36
CA LEU A 72 -13.38 -7.81 24.57
C LEU A 72 -12.72 -7.35 25.88
N ARG A 73 -11.39 -7.15 25.89
CA ARG A 73 -10.64 -6.75 27.10
C ARG A 73 -10.56 -5.24 27.28
N GLU A 74 -10.59 -4.48 26.18
CA GLU A 74 -10.45 -3.04 26.25
C GLU A 74 -11.73 -2.38 26.81
N PRO A 75 -11.60 -1.39 27.70
CA PRO A 75 -12.74 -0.76 28.36
C PRO A 75 -13.57 0.13 27.41
N VAL A 76 -13.00 0.48 26.25
CA VAL A 76 -13.63 1.30 25.21
C VAL A 76 -13.28 0.74 23.84
N LYS A 77 -14.20 0.90 22.88
CA LYS A 77 -13.94 0.54 21.48
C LYS A 77 -12.79 1.38 20.94
N HIS A 78 -11.85 0.71 20.28
CA HIS A 78 -10.81 1.40 19.51
C HIS A 78 -11.31 1.66 18.09
N VAL A 79 -10.85 2.73 17.45
CA VAL A 79 -10.90 2.86 16.00
C VAL A 79 -9.93 1.86 15.39
N LEU A 80 -10.44 0.96 14.56
CA LEU A 80 -9.66 -0.05 13.85
C LEU A 80 -9.74 0.26 12.36
N TYR A 81 -8.61 0.64 11.78
CA TYR A 81 -8.50 0.96 10.35
C TYR A 81 -7.37 0.17 9.70
N PRO A 82 -7.55 -0.38 8.48
CA PRO A 82 -6.56 -1.27 7.89
C PRO A 82 -5.26 -0.57 7.50
N THR A 83 -4.15 -1.17 7.91
CA THR A 83 -2.76 -0.78 7.56
C THR A 83 -2.14 -1.66 6.49
N SER A 84 -2.84 -2.71 6.06
CA SER A 84 -2.43 -3.71 5.07
C SER A 84 -3.65 -4.23 4.32
N ASP A 85 -3.42 -4.87 3.17
CA ASP A 85 -4.48 -5.46 2.35
C ASP A 85 -5.09 -6.68 3.05
N GLU A 86 -4.26 -7.46 3.75
CA GLU A 86 -4.69 -8.57 4.59
C GLU A 86 -5.62 -8.12 5.70
N LEU A 87 -5.27 -7.04 6.41
CA LEU A 87 -6.11 -6.51 7.48
C LEU A 87 -7.42 -5.92 6.92
N ALA A 88 -7.37 -5.23 5.77
CA ALA A 88 -8.57 -4.73 5.11
C ALA A 88 -9.56 -5.86 4.80
N TRP A 89 -9.05 -6.94 4.21
CA TRP A 89 -9.88 -8.11 3.91
C TRP A 89 -10.36 -8.83 5.16
N LEU A 90 -9.51 -9.02 6.18
CA LEU A 90 -9.88 -9.68 7.43
C LEU A 90 -10.98 -8.93 8.19
N ILE A 91 -10.88 -7.59 8.27
CA ILE A 91 -11.92 -6.76 8.88
C ILE A 91 -13.23 -6.94 8.10
N ALA A 92 -13.21 -6.76 6.79
CA ALA A 92 -14.42 -6.80 5.97
C ALA A 92 -15.08 -8.19 5.95
N ALA A 93 -14.29 -9.27 5.85
CA ALA A 93 -14.77 -10.66 5.83
C ALA A 93 -15.31 -11.12 7.19
N HIS A 94 -14.91 -10.47 8.28
CA HIS A 94 -15.33 -10.81 9.64
C HIS A 94 -15.99 -9.65 10.38
N ARG A 95 -16.57 -8.71 9.63
CA ARG A 95 -17.19 -7.48 10.18
C ARG A 95 -18.16 -7.77 11.32
N SER A 96 -19.04 -8.77 11.16
CA SER A 96 -20.04 -9.15 12.17
C SER A 96 -19.44 -9.62 13.50
N LYS A 97 -18.16 -10.01 13.54
CA LYS A 97 -17.45 -10.35 14.78
C LYS A 97 -16.75 -9.15 15.41
N LEU A 98 -16.55 -8.07 14.66
CA LEU A 98 -15.66 -6.96 15.02
C LEU A 98 -16.42 -5.64 15.24
N GLU A 99 -17.57 -5.42 14.59
CA GLU A 99 -18.32 -4.15 14.66
C GLU A 99 -18.83 -3.82 16.07
N ASP A 100 -19.15 -4.84 16.87
CA ASP A 100 -19.51 -4.67 18.26
C ASP A 100 -18.32 -4.40 19.19
N LEU A 101 -17.09 -4.59 18.72
CA LEU A 101 -15.85 -4.47 19.50
C LEU A 101 -15.00 -3.25 19.12
N PHE A 102 -15.18 -2.73 17.90
CA PHE A 102 -14.38 -1.63 17.34
C PHE A 102 -15.25 -0.58 16.67
N HIS A 103 -14.73 0.64 16.57
CA HIS A 103 -15.23 1.63 15.63
C HIS A 103 -14.60 1.33 14.27
N LEU A 104 -15.44 0.89 13.34
CA LEU A 104 -15.00 0.50 12.00
C LEU A 104 -15.42 1.56 10.96
N TYR A 105 -14.59 1.73 9.94
CA TYR A 105 -14.90 2.46 8.72
C TYR A 105 -14.40 1.69 7.51
N ASP A 106 -14.84 0.44 7.40
CA ASP A 106 -14.53 -0.46 6.31
C ASP A 106 -15.75 -0.59 5.37
N PRO A 107 -15.53 -0.69 4.05
CA PRO A 107 -16.58 -1.11 3.14
C PRO A 107 -16.77 -2.63 3.21
N GLY A 108 -17.91 -3.12 2.71
CA GLY A 108 -18.24 -4.55 2.74
C GLY A 108 -17.20 -5.42 2.02
N VAL A 109 -17.16 -6.71 2.37
CA VAL A 109 -16.16 -7.66 1.83
C VAL A 109 -16.15 -7.73 0.31
N ASP A 110 -17.29 -7.57 -0.37
CA ASP A 110 -17.36 -7.56 -1.83
C ASP A 110 -16.65 -6.34 -2.45
N ALA A 111 -16.71 -5.18 -1.79
CA ALA A 111 -16.00 -3.98 -2.22
C ALA A 111 -14.49 -4.14 -2.04
N VAL A 112 -14.06 -4.53 -0.84
CA VAL A 112 -12.64 -4.73 -0.52
C VAL A 112 -12.02 -5.83 -1.38
N TYR A 113 -12.68 -6.99 -1.45
CA TYR A 113 -12.20 -8.11 -2.25
C TYR A 113 -12.31 -7.84 -3.75
N GLY A 114 -13.32 -7.09 -4.19
CA GLY A 114 -13.44 -6.64 -5.58
C GLY A 114 -12.25 -5.80 -6.06
N LEU A 115 -11.67 -5.00 -5.16
CA LEU A 115 -10.48 -4.19 -5.44
C LEU A 115 -9.18 -5.01 -5.34
N LEU A 116 -9.08 -5.89 -4.33
CA LEU A 116 -7.87 -6.67 -4.05
C LEU A 116 -7.73 -7.94 -4.90
N ASN A 117 -8.81 -8.40 -5.53
CA ASN A 117 -8.80 -9.48 -6.52
C ASN A 117 -8.63 -8.87 -7.92
N LYS A 118 -7.47 -9.11 -8.54
CA LYS A 118 -7.06 -8.52 -9.82
C LYS A 118 -7.97 -8.91 -10.99
N ARG A 119 -8.68 -10.04 -10.91
CA ARG A 119 -9.71 -10.39 -11.90
C ARG A 119 -10.93 -9.48 -11.76
N ARG A 120 -11.48 -9.38 -10.55
CA ARG A 120 -12.62 -8.51 -10.28
C ARG A 120 -12.29 -7.04 -10.57
N LEU A 121 -11.09 -6.58 -10.18
CA LEU A 121 -10.62 -5.22 -10.47
C LEU A 121 -10.52 -4.96 -11.98
N TYR A 122 -10.09 -5.96 -12.77
CA TYR A 122 -10.03 -5.83 -14.22
C TYR A 122 -11.42 -5.65 -14.84
N GLU A 123 -12.37 -6.48 -14.45
CA GLU A 123 -13.75 -6.43 -14.92
C GLU A 123 -14.42 -5.10 -14.52
N LEU A 124 -14.39 -4.76 -13.23
CA LEU A 124 -15.02 -3.57 -12.67
C LEU A 124 -14.35 -2.26 -13.13
N GLY A 125 -13.02 -2.25 -13.22
CA GLY A 125 -12.25 -1.10 -13.68
C GLY A 125 -12.54 -0.79 -15.14
N THR A 126 -12.63 -1.82 -16.00
CA THR A 126 -13.02 -1.67 -17.41
C THR A 126 -14.43 -1.09 -17.53
N GLU A 127 -15.39 -1.63 -16.78
CA GLU A 127 -16.77 -1.10 -16.75
C GLU A 127 -16.86 0.34 -16.22
N ALA A 128 -15.95 0.73 -15.32
CA ALA A 128 -15.82 2.09 -14.83
C ALA A 128 -15.14 3.03 -15.85
N GLY A 129 -14.69 2.54 -17.01
CA GLY A 129 -14.01 3.31 -18.04
C GLY A 129 -12.53 3.60 -17.73
N LEU A 130 -11.91 2.80 -16.87
CA LEU A 130 -10.46 2.81 -16.64
C LEU A 130 -9.79 1.85 -17.62
N HIS A 131 -8.56 2.16 -18.01
CA HIS A 131 -7.75 1.26 -18.83
C HIS A 131 -6.90 0.39 -17.92
N LEU A 132 -6.77 -0.90 -18.26
CA LEU A 132 -5.92 -1.87 -17.58
C LEU A 132 -5.05 -2.59 -18.62
N PRO A 133 -3.88 -3.12 -18.24
CA PRO A 133 -3.11 -3.99 -19.13
C PRO A 133 -3.95 -5.19 -19.57
N ARG A 134 -3.86 -5.58 -20.85
CA ARG A 134 -4.59 -6.75 -21.32
C ARG A 134 -4.19 -7.97 -20.50
N THR A 135 -5.19 -8.71 -20.09
CA THR A 135 -5.05 -9.75 -19.08
C THR A 135 -5.92 -10.93 -19.45
N TRP A 136 -5.38 -12.13 -19.24
CA TRP A 136 -6.06 -13.40 -19.39
C TRP A 136 -6.15 -14.09 -18.01
N PHE A 137 -7.23 -14.84 -17.81
CA PHE A 137 -7.49 -15.60 -16.59
C PHE A 137 -7.67 -17.08 -16.91
N PRO A 138 -6.59 -17.81 -17.26
CA PRO A 138 -6.68 -19.21 -17.65
C PRO A 138 -7.30 -20.07 -16.55
N GLN A 139 -8.20 -20.96 -16.92
CA GLN A 139 -8.80 -21.99 -16.05
C GLN A 139 -8.49 -23.41 -16.56
N SER A 140 -7.85 -23.52 -17.72
CA SER A 140 -7.50 -24.77 -18.38
C SER A 140 -6.22 -24.64 -19.22
N GLU A 141 -5.67 -25.78 -19.65
CA GLU A 141 -4.55 -25.81 -20.62
C GLU A 141 -4.97 -25.26 -22.00
N GLU A 142 -6.25 -25.36 -22.37
CA GLU A 142 -6.77 -24.76 -23.61
C GLU A 142 -6.73 -23.23 -23.55
N ASP A 143 -7.07 -22.64 -22.40
CA ASP A 143 -6.94 -21.19 -22.20
C ASP A 143 -5.48 -20.75 -22.30
N LEU A 144 -4.54 -21.53 -21.74
CA LEU A 144 -3.11 -21.24 -21.86
C LEU A 144 -2.63 -21.30 -23.32
N GLU A 145 -3.13 -22.25 -24.10
CA GLU A 145 -2.86 -22.32 -25.54
C GLU A 145 -3.45 -21.12 -26.30
N GLN A 146 -4.61 -20.61 -25.88
CA GLN A 146 -5.15 -19.37 -26.41
C GLN A 146 -4.23 -18.18 -26.10
N VAL A 147 -3.78 -18.02 -24.85
CA VAL A 147 -2.82 -16.97 -24.46
C VAL A 147 -1.55 -17.07 -25.31
N ARG A 148 -1.02 -18.30 -25.50
CA ARG A 148 0.18 -18.56 -26.31
C ARG A 148 0.05 -18.03 -27.73
N ARG A 149 -1.15 -18.07 -28.33
CA ARG A 149 -1.42 -17.61 -29.71
C ARG A 149 -1.68 -16.12 -29.81
N GLU A 150 -2.31 -15.52 -28.80
CA GLU A 150 -2.81 -14.15 -28.86
C GLU A 150 -1.89 -13.11 -28.21
N ALA A 151 -1.07 -13.50 -27.23
CA ALA A 151 -0.28 -12.57 -26.43
C ALA A 151 1.03 -12.19 -27.12
N ASN A 152 1.45 -10.93 -26.91
CA ASN A 152 2.79 -10.49 -27.25
C ASN A 152 3.73 -10.77 -26.07
N PHE A 153 4.80 -11.53 -26.29
CA PHE A 153 5.76 -11.88 -25.25
C PHE A 153 6.88 -10.83 -25.14
N PRO A 154 7.46 -10.59 -23.94
CA PRO A 154 7.19 -11.31 -22.70
C PRO A 154 5.81 -11.01 -22.10
N VAL A 155 5.26 -11.98 -21.34
CA VAL A 155 4.06 -11.80 -20.50
C VAL A 155 4.45 -11.87 -19.02
N LEU A 156 3.55 -11.46 -18.14
CA LEU A 156 3.74 -11.48 -16.69
C LEU A 156 2.72 -12.43 -16.05
N LEU A 157 3.19 -13.49 -15.39
CA LEU A 157 2.39 -14.28 -14.48
C LEU A 157 2.24 -13.51 -13.16
N LYS A 158 1.01 -13.42 -12.63
CA LYS A 158 0.76 -12.76 -11.34
C LYS A 158 -0.21 -13.61 -10.52
N PRO A 159 -0.15 -13.54 -9.18
CA PRO A 159 -1.22 -14.07 -8.36
C PRO A 159 -2.47 -13.20 -8.55
N THR A 160 -3.65 -13.81 -8.45
CA THR A 160 -4.93 -13.08 -8.59
C THR A 160 -5.18 -12.13 -7.42
N THR A 161 -4.60 -12.39 -6.25
CA THR A 161 -4.54 -11.45 -5.12
C THR A 161 -3.27 -11.66 -4.31
N GLN A 162 -2.85 -10.63 -3.56
CA GLN A 162 -1.73 -10.73 -2.61
C GLN A 162 -2.17 -11.09 -1.19
N ILE A 163 -3.48 -10.96 -0.88
CA ILE A 163 -4.03 -11.29 0.44
C ILE A 163 -3.65 -12.72 0.80
N LEU A 164 -3.02 -12.92 1.96
CA LEU A 164 -2.72 -14.24 2.53
C LEU A 164 -1.99 -15.18 1.56
N HIS A 165 -1.19 -14.61 0.66
CA HIS A 165 -0.38 -15.33 -0.32
C HIS A 165 0.98 -15.71 0.30
N ALA A 166 1.27 -17.01 0.40
CA ALA A 166 2.37 -17.52 1.22
C ALA A 166 3.76 -17.06 0.77
N THR A 167 3.98 -16.86 -0.53
CA THR A 167 5.29 -16.50 -1.09
C THR A 167 5.47 -15.00 -1.26
N HIS A 168 4.38 -14.21 -1.19
CA HIS A 168 4.33 -12.79 -1.55
C HIS A 168 4.98 -12.47 -2.92
N ARG A 169 5.04 -13.46 -3.84
CA ARG A 169 5.59 -13.27 -5.19
C ARG A 169 4.68 -12.30 -5.96
N LYS A 170 5.22 -11.15 -6.37
CA LYS A 170 4.46 -10.11 -7.09
C LYS A 170 4.14 -10.48 -8.55
N GLY A 171 5.04 -11.22 -9.18
CA GLY A 171 4.87 -11.74 -10.53
C GLY A 171 6.15 -12.36 -11.08
N GLN A 172 6.05 -13.02 -12.22
CA GLN A 172 7.14 -13.69 -12.93
C GLN A 172 7.02 -13.44 -14.44
N PRO A 173 8.01 -12.79 -15.07
CA PRO A 173 8.00 -12.61 -16.51
C PRO A 173 8.29 -13.93 -17.21
N VAL A 174 7.53 -14.23 -18.27
CA VAL A 174 7.73 -15.38 -19.17
C VAL A 174 8.12 -14.82 -20.52
N SER A 175 9.32 -15.14 -21.00
CA SER A 175 9.87 -14.54 -22.23
C SER A 175 9.46 -15.23 -23.52
N SER A 176 9.04 -16.50 -23.47
CA SER A 176 8.72 -17.30 -24.65
C SER A 176 7.35 -17.97 -24.54
N PRO A 177 6.56 -18.03 -25.63
CA PRO A 177 5.31 -18.78 -25.68
C PRO A 177 5.47 -20.25 -25.30
N ASP A 178 6.60 -20.87 -25.65
CA ASP A 178 6.84 -22.29 -25.40
C ASP A 178 7.08 -22.62 -23.92
N ASP A 179 7.43 -21.60 -23.12
CA ASP A 179 7.68 -21.76 -21.68
C ASP A 179 6.43 -21.53 -20.83
N LEU A 180 5.36 -20.94 -21.40
CA LEU A 180 4.18 -20.46 -20.68
C LEU A 180 3.53 -21.56 -19.81
N ALA A 181 3.19 -22.71 -20.39
CA ALA A 181 2.48 -23.76 -19.65
C ALA A 181 3.33 -24.34 -18.51
N ARG A 182 4.65 -24.47 -18.71
CA ARG A 182 5.56 -24.98 -17.68
C ARG A 182 5.68 -23.99 -16.53
N GLU A 183 5.94 -22.72 -16.84
CA GLU A 183 6.12 -21.67 -15.83
C GLU A 183 4.81 -21.35 -15.10
N TYR A 184 3.67 -21.39 -15.79
CA TYR A 184 2.35 -21.26 -15.17
C TYR A 184 2.11 -22.35 -14.13
N ARG A 185 2.37 -23.62 -14.48
CA ARG A 185 2.22 -24.76 -13.55
C ARG A 185 3.17 -24.68 -12.36
N GLU A 186 4.36 -24.10 -12.52
CA GLU A 186 5.27 -23.85 -11.40
C GLU A 186 4.74 -22.72 -10.51
N PHE A 187 4.29 -21.62 -11.10
CA PHE A 187 3.74 -20.47 -10.40
C PHE A 187 2.46 -20.83 -9.61
N ALA A 188 1.58 -21.65 -10.19
CA ALA A 188 0.35 -22.14 -9.56
C ALA A 188 0.57 -23.07 -8.36
N ARG A 189 1.83 -23.45 -8.05
CA ARG A 189 2.16 -24.17 -6.81
C ARG A 189 2.24 -23.26 -5.59
N ASP A 190 2.29 -21.94 -5.79
CA ASP A 190 2.21 -21.00 -4.69
C ASP A 190 0.85 -21.17 -3.99
N THR A 191 0.84 -21.03 -2.66
CA THR A 191 -0.31 -21.36 -1.81
C THR A 191 -0.86 -20.13 -1.10
N TYR A 192 -2.13 -20.23 -0.73
CA TYR A 192 -2.84 -19.23 0.06
C TYR A 192 -3.24 -19.82 1.41
N ALA A 193 -3.48 -18.97 2.41
CA ALA A 193 -4.02 -19.44 3.67
C ALA A 193 -5.37 -20.15 3.45
N PRO A 194 -5.65 -21.27 4.17
CA PRO A 194 -6.88 -22.04 3.99
C PRO A 194 -8.16 -21.21 4.10
N MET A 195 -8.17 -20.18 4.95
CA MET A 195 -9.29 -19.24 5.10
C MET A 195 -9.66 -18.57 3.78
N LEU A 196 -8.67 -18.08 3.02
CA LEU A 196 -8.92 -17.41 1.75
C LEU A 196 -9.32 -18.41 0.65
N VAL A 197 -8.69 -19.58 0.60
CA VAL A 197 -9.06 -20.63 -0.37
C VAL A 197 -10.50 -21.11 -0.14
N LYS A 198 -10.95 -21.18 1.11
CA LYS A 198 -12.35 -21.49 1.44
C LYS A 198 -13.31 -20.38 0.99
N PHE A 199 -12.87 -19.12 1.04
CA PHE A 199 -13.65 -17.96 0.62
C PHE A 199 -13.76 -17.86 -0.92
N ASP A 200 -12.64 -18.02 -1.63
CA ASP A 200 -12.58 -18.07 -3.09
C ASP A 200 -11.61 -19.17 -3.55
N PRO A 201 -12.12 -20.36 -3.92
CA PRO A 201 -11.28 -21.45 -4.43
C PRO A 201 -10.54 -21.10 -5.73
N ALA A 202 -11.04 -20.15 -6.53
CA ALA A 202 -10.43 -19.79 -7.80
C ALA A 202 -9.15 -18.97 -7.63
N VAL A 203 -8.88 -18.44 -6.42
CA VAL A 203 -7.71 -17.62 -6.11
C VAL A 203 -6.38 -18.34 -6.37
N VAL A 204 -6.39 -19.68 -6.34
CA VAL A 204 -5.22 -20.52 -6.60
C VAL A 204 -4.75 -20.48 -8.05
N ASN A 205 -5.59 -20.02 -8.98
CA ASN A 205 -5.24 -19.90 -10.38
C ASN A 205 -4.55 -18.54 -10.63
N PRO A 206 -3.31 -18.54 -11.14
CA PRO A 206 -2.64 -17.31 -11.55
C PRO A 206 -3.32 -16.66 -12.76
N MET A 207 -3.12 -15.35 -12.90
CA MET A 207 -3.46 -14.59 -14.10
C MET A 207 -2.23 -14.43 -15.00
N VAL A 208 -2.45 -14.23 -16.30
CA VAL A 208 -1.42 -13.85 -17.27
C VAL A 208 -1.72 -12.44 -17.76
N GLN A 209 -0.74 -11.56 -17.78
CA GLN A 209 -0.92 -10.15 -18.12
C GLN A 209 0.14 -9.70 -19.14
N GLU A 210 -0.19 -8.79 -20.05
CA GLU A 210 0.81 -8.16 -20.92
C GLU A 210 1.89 -7.46 -20.10
N PHE A 211 3.15 -7.63 -20.52
CA PHE A 211 4.28 -7.00 -19.85
C PHE A 211 4.50 -5.60 -20.41
N HIS A 212 4.39 -4.59 -19.56
CA HIS A 212 4.70 -3.20 -19.88
C HIS A 212 6.05 -2.78 -19.28
N PRO A 213 7.13 -2.66 -20.07
CA PRO A 213 8.42 -2.22 -19.58
C PRO A 213 8.38 -0.80 -18.97
N GLU A 214 7.45 0.04 -19.40
CA GLU A 214 7.24 1.41 -18.91
C GLU A 214 6.91 1.46 -17.40
N ALA A 215 6.43 0.35 -16.82
CA ALA A 215 6.23 0.22 -15.38
C ALA A 215 7.53 0.46 -14.57
N ALA A 216 8.69 0.28 -15.20
CA ALA A 216 9.99 0.57 -14.59
C ALA A 216 10.38 2.06 -14.69
N GLU A 217 9.77 2.83 -15.58
CA GLU A 217 10.08 4.24 -15.83
C GLU A 217 9.28 5.17 -14.91
N GLY A 218 8.05 4.80 -14.56
CA GLY A 218 7.25 5.57 -13.62
C GLY A 218 5.90 4.93 -13.31
N ILE A 219 5.49 5.03 -12.05
CA ILE A 219 4.15 4.69 -11.59
C ILE A 219 3.45 5.97 -11.15
N TYR A 220 2.33 6.30 -11.79
CA TYR A 220 1.45 7.37 -11.36
C TYR A 220 0.57 6.83 -10.23
N SER A 221 0.66 7.46 -9.06
CA SER A 221 -0.13 7.16 -7.88
C SER A 221 -1.22 8.20 -7.72
N LEU A 222 -2.47 7.78 -7.60
CA LEU A 222 -3.61 8.61 -7.20
C LEU A 222 -4.14 8.08 -5.88
N SER A 223 -4.09 8.89 -4.84
CA SER A 223 -4.34 8.47 -3.48
C SER A 223 -5.20 9.49 -2.75
N GLY A 224 -6.02 9.04 -1.81
CA GLY A 224 -7.11 9.88 -1.32
C GLY A 224 -8.04 9.24 -0.32
N PHE A 225 -9.18 9.89 -0.12
CA PHE A 225 -10.28 9.46 0.72
C PHE A 225 -11.60 9.63 -0.02
N VAL A 226 -12.51 8.68 0.16
CA VAL A 226 -13.89 8.77 -0.29
C VAL A 226 -14.83 8.41 0.85
N ASP A 227 -15.89 9.17 1.06
CA ASP A 227 -16.89 8.86 2.09
C ASP A 227 -17.95 7.84 1.61
N GLU A 228 -18.86 7.44 2.50
CA GLU A 228 -19.93 6.45 2.21
C GLU A 228 -20.90 6.93 1.12
N SER A 229 -21.11 8.24 1.00
CA SER A 229 -21.97 8.81 -0.05
C SER A 229 -21.29 8.87 -1.41
N GLY A 230 -19.95 8.90 -1.43
CA GLY A 230 -19.13 9.16 -2.59
C GLY A 230 -19.06 10.65 -2.99
N GLU A 231 -19.63 11.56 -2.19
CA GLU A 231 -19.63 13.00 -2.45
C GLU A 231 -18.32 13.67 -1.98
N LEU A 232 -17.74 13.18 -0.89
CA LEU A 232 -16.45 13.64 -0.39
C LEU A 232 -15.34 12.80 -1.00
N PHE A 233 -15.01 13.07 -2.26
CA PHE A 233 -13.89 12.45 -2.96
C PHE A 233 -12.70 13.41 -3.01
N GLU A 234 -11.72 13.21 -2.12
CA GLU A 234 -10.50 14.00 -2.07
C GLU A 234 -9.30 13.17 -2.48
N ALA A 235 -8.47 13.72 -3.36
CA ALA A 235 -7.30 13.02 -3.86
C ALA A 235 -6.07 13.93 -4.01
N ARG A 236 -4.92 13.29 -4.05
CA ARG A 236 -3.64 13.82 -4.51
C ARG A 236 -3.06 12.86 -5.53
N ALA A 237 -2.17 13.37 -6.37
CA ALA A 237 -1.40 12.55 -7.28
C ALA A 237 0.10 12.74 -7.07
N ALA A 238 0.84 11.70 -7.36
CA ALA A 238 2.29 11.69 -7.29
C ALA A 238 2.87 10.74 -8.35
N MET A 239 4.03 11.09 -8.88
CA MET A 239 4.84 10.20 -9.71
C MET A 239 5.87 9.49 -8.84
N LYS A 240 5.89 8.16 -8.88
CA LYS A 240 6.96 7.36 -8.28
C LYS A 240 8.18 7.40 -9.21
N VAL A 241 9.13 8.28 -8.90
CA VAL A 241 10.30 8.54 -9.76
C VAL A 241 11.51 7.67 -9.41
N LEU A 242 11.55 7.12 -8.19
CA LEU A 242 12.55 6.13 -7.79
C LEU A 242 11.93 5.06 -6.91
N GLN A 243 12.24 3.79 -7.17
CA GLN A 243 11.75 2.66 -6.38
C GLN A 243 12.80 1.59 -6.14
N ARG A 244 12.57 0.75 -5.12
CA ARG A 244 13.47 -0.34 -4.74
C ARG A 244 12.73 -1.61 -4.35
N PRO A 245 12.98 -2.77 -5.00
CA PRO A 245 13.72 -2.98 -6.27
C PRO A 245 13.21 -2.14 -7.47
N ARG A 246 14.07 -1.91 -8.48
CA ARG A 246 13.80 -0.99 -9.61
C ARG A 246 12.54 -1.27 -10.42
N ARG A 247 12.08 -2.52 -10.48
CA ARG A 247 10.92 -2.93 -11.32
C ARG A 247 9.65 -3.29 -10.54
N LEU A 248 9.76 -3.64 -9.26
CA LEU A 248 8.65 -4.21 -8.46
C LEU A 248 8.65 -3.69 -7.01
N GLY A 249 9.31 -2.55 -6.78
CA GLY A 249 9.73 -2.09 -5.48
C GLY A 249 8.77 -1.19 -4.72
N VAL A 250 9.18 -0.89 -3.49
CA VAL A 250 8.61 0.20 -2.69
C VAL A 250 9.21 1.52 -3.18
N GLY A 251 8.39 2.56 -3.33
CA GLY A 251 8.85 3.88 -3.74
C GLY A 251 9.82 4.49 -2.73
N VAL A 252 10.93 5.01 -3.23
CA VAL A 252 11.97 5.72 -2.46
C VAL A 252 11.78 7.23 -2.61
N CYS A 253 11.51 7.68 -3.84
CA CYS A 253 11.25 9.08 -4.14
C CYS A 253 9.96 9.22 -4.93
N PHE A 254 9.16 10.24 -4.58
CA PHE A 254 7.99 10.64 -5.35
C PHE A 254 7.98 12.15 -5.55
N GLU A 255 7.46 12.56 -6.70
CA GLU A 255 7.19 13.96 -7.02
C GLU A 255 5.68 14.19 -7.05
N SER A 256 5.22 15.38 -6.66
CA SER A 256 3.83 15.75 -6.89
C SER A 256 3.50 15.69 -8.38
N ALA A 257 2.28 15.24 -8.69
CA ALA A 257 1.78 15.19 -10.06
C ALA A 257 0.38 15.81 -10.11
N PRO A 258 -0.02 16.40 -11.26
CA PRO A 258 -1.37 16.90 -11.41
C PRO A 258 -2.39 15.76 -11.39
N LEU A 259 -3.57 16.05 -10.85
CA LEU A 259 -4.71 15.14 -10.95
C LEU A 259 -5.17 15.05 -12.41
N ARG A 260 -5.58 13.84 -12.79
CA ARG A 260 -6.11 13.52 -14.11
C ARG A 260 -7.63 13.40 -14.02
N PRO A 261 -8.41 14.35 -14.58
CA PRO A 261 -9.87 14.36 -14.43
C PRO A 261 -10.55 13.08 -14.91
N ASP A 262 -10.01 12.48 -15.97
CA ASP A 262 -10.43 11.20 -16.52
C ASP A 262 -10.26 10.04 -15.53
N LEU A 263 -9.10 9.96 -14.87
CA LEU A 263 -8.82 8.93 -13.87
C LEU A 263 -9.62 9.15 -12.58
N VAL A 264 -9.73 10.39 -12.11
CA VAL A 264 -10.57 10.75 -10.96
C VAL A 264 -12.01 10.31 -11.21
N ALA A 265 -12.60 10.69 -12.34
CA ALA A 265 -13.97 10.33 -12.68
C ALA A 265 -14.18 8.81 -12.81
N GLY A 266 -13.20 8.08 -13.38
CA GLY A 266 -13.23 6.62 -13.45
C GLY A 266 -13.18 5.96 -12.07
N LEU A 267 -12.30 6.43 -11.18
CA LEU A 267 -12.21 5.93 -9.81
C LEU A 267 -13.44 6.27 -8.97
N THR A 268 -14.01 7.47 -9.10
CA THR A 268 -15.26 7.82 -8.43
C THR A 268 -16.40 6.87 -8.86
N ARG A 269 -16.51 6.55 -10.16
CA ARG A 269 -17.49 5.57 -10.65
C ARG A 269 -17.22 4.17 -10.10
N LEU A 270 -15.96 3.72 -10.08
CA LEU A 270 -15.57 2.42 -9.54
C LEU A 270 -15.93 2.31 -8.06
N CYS A 271 -15.52 3.30 -7.24
CA CYS A 271 -15.81 3.33 -5.81
C CYS A 271 -17.32 3.33 -5.55
N LYS A 272 -18.08 4.17 -6.26
CA LYS A 272 -19.54 4.24 -6.13
C LYS A 272 -20.22 2.92 -6.52
N LYS A 273 -19.77 2.26 -7.58
CA LYS A 273 -20.33 0.98 -8.04
C LYS A 273 -20.11 -0.13 -7.00
N LEU A 274 -18.94 -0.14 -6.38
CA LEU A 274 -18.59 -1.12 -5.35
C LEU A 274 -19.18 -0.80 -3.97
N GLY A 275 -19.63 0.44 -3.73
CA GLY A 275 -19.91 0.93 -2.38
C GLY A 275 -18.63 1.08 -1.55
N TYR A 276 -17.49 1.31 -2.20
CA TYR A 276 -16.21 1.54 -1.53
C TYR A 276 -16.18 2.93 -0.88
N HIS A 277 -15.78 2.97 0.39
CA HIS A 277 -15.47 4.18 1.14
C HIS A 277 -14.23 3.95 2.00
N GLY A 278 -13.49 5.01 2.28
CA GLY A 278 -12.24 4.98 3.02
C GLY A 278 -11.05 5.60 2.29
N VAL A 279 -9.88 5.47 2.91
CA VAL A 279 -8.58 5.87 2.37
C VAL A 279 -8.13 4.87 1.32
N PHE A 280 -7.55 5.35 0.24
CA PHE A 280 -7.08 4.50 -0.85
C PHE A 280 -5.77 5.01 -1.47
N GLU A 281 -5.08 4.10 -2.14
CA GLU A 281 -4.00 4.38 -3.08
C GLU A 281 -4.22 3.54 -4.33
N VAL A 282 -4.19 4.18 -5.50
CA VAL A 282 -4.34 3.53 -6.80
C VAL A 282 -3.10 3.78 -7.63
N GLU A 283 -2.52 2.72 -8.16
CA GLU A 283 -1.31 2.78 -8.99
C GLU A 283 -1.62 2.53 -10.47
N PHE A 284 -1.02 3.35 -11.32
CA PHE A 284 -1.13 3.28 -12.76
C PHE A 284 0.25 3.23 -13.42
N ILE A 285 0.42 2.36 -14.41
CA ILE A 285 1.55 2.44 -15.34
C ILE A 285 1.27 3.60 -16.29
N GLN A 286 2.18 4.57 -16.36
CA GLN A 286 2.13 5.59 -17.40
C GLN A 286 2.76 5.05 -18.67
N THR A 287 1.96 4.90 -19.73
CA THR A 287 2.47 4.65 -21.08
C THR A 287 2.51 5.95 -21.87
N LYS A 288 3.02 5.91 -23.10
CA LYS A 288 3.03 7.08 -23.99
C LYS A 288 1.63 7.68 -24.21
N ASP A 289 0.63 6.81 -24.33
CA ASP A 289 -0.72 7.19 -24.77
C ASP A 289 -1.78 7.02 -23.67
N SER A 290 -1.46 6.43 -22.52
CA SER A 290 -2.47 6.12 -21.49
C SER A 290 -1.91 5.89 -20.08
N TYR A 291 -2.84 5.69 -19.14
CA TYR A 291 -2.57 5.29 -17.76
C TYR A 291 -3.30 3.97 -17.49
N LEU A 292 -2.54 2.93 -17.20
CA LEU A 292 -3.05 1.58 -17.03
C LEU A 292 -3.12 1.24 -15.55
N LEU A 293 -4.33 1.07 -15.01
CA LEU A 293 -4.56 0.68 -13.62
C LEU A 293 -3.95 -0.71 -13.36
N ILE A 294 -3.10 -0.79 -12.34
CA ILE A 294 -2.40 -2.03 -11.96
C ILE A 294 -2.69 -2.51 -10.54
N ASP A 295 -3.05 -1.62 -9.63
CA ASP A 295 -3.40 -1.96 -8.26
C ASP A 295 -4.32 -0.90 -7.64
N PHE A 296 -5.20 -1.35 -6.75
CA PHE A 296 -6.02 -0.51 -5.88
C PHE A 296 -5.88 -1.03 -4.46
N ASN A 297 -5.38 -0.18 -3.57
CA ASN A 297 -5.07 -0.51 -2.19
C ASN A 297 -6.07 0.16 -1.24
N PRO A 298 -7.01 -0.59 -0.64
CA PRO A 298 -8.09 -0.05 0.19
C PRO A 298 -7.69 0.13 1.66
N ARG A 299 -6.55 0.78 1.92
CA ARG A 299 -5.89 0.84 3.23
C ARG A 299 -4.89 1.98 3.33
N PHE A 300 -4.36 2.24 4.54
CA PHE A 300 -3.22 3.16 4.69
C PHE A 300 -2.00 2.65 3.91
N TYR A 301 -1.25 3.55 3.28
CA TYR A 301 -0.15 3.20 2.36
C TYR A 301 1.19 3.84 2.73
N GLY A 302 2.27 3.34 2.14
CA GLY A 302 3.64 3.58 2.63
C GLY A 302 4.05 5.06 2.58
N GLN A 303 3.69 5.76 1.51
CA GLN A 303 4.00 7.16 1.29
C GLN A 303 2.88 8.11 1.75
N MET A 304 1.89 7.64 2.52
CA MET A 304 0.76 8.45 3.00
C MET A 304 1.21 9.70 3.79
N GLY A 305 2.39 9.66 4.43
CA GLY A 305 3.01 10.84 5.04
C GLY A 305 3.21 12.02 4.07
N PHE A 306 3.37 11.73 2.77
CA PHE A 306 3.45 12.74 1.72
C PHE A 306 2.12 13.47 1.53
N ASP A 307 1.01 12.74 1.50
CA ASP A 307 -0.33 13.34 1.34
C ASP A 307 -0.73 14.15 2.57
N ILE A 308 -0.39 13.66 3.76
CA ILE A 308 -0.57 14.39 5.03
C ILE A 308 0.21 15.71 5.00
N ALA A 309 1.47 15.69 4.55
CA ALA A 309 2.28 16.89 4.41
C ALA A 309 1.78 17.86 3.34
N ARG A 310 1.01 17.37 2.35
CA ARG A 310 0.31 18.15 1.32
C ARG A 310 -1.13 18.50 1.72
N GLY A 311 -1.39 18.55 3.03
CA GLY A 311 -2.64 19.02 3.61
C GLY A 311 -3.79 18.01 3.61
N LEU A 312 -3.58 16.73 3.27
CA LEU A 312 -4.64 15.72 3.27
C LEU A 312 -4.45 14.73 4.46
N PRO A 313 -5.05 15.01 5.65
CA PRO A 313 -4.84 14.22 6.86
C PRO A 313 -5.65 12.91 6.85
N LEU A 314 -5.36 12.01 5.91
CA LEU A 314 -6.12 10.78 5.64
C LEU A 314 -6.47 9.94 6.89
N PRO A 315 -5.55 9.70 7.84
CA PRO A 315 -5.87 8.96 9.06
C PRO A 315 -6.94 9.64 9.91
N LEU A 316 -6.94 10.98 9.95
CA LEU A 316 -7.91 11.76 10.70
C LEU A 316 -9.29 11.73 10.01
N LEU A 317 -9.34 11.77 8.68
CA LEU A 317 -10.59 11.62 7.92
C LEU A 317 -11.23 10.26 8.22
N ALA A 318 -10.46 9.18 8.11
CA ALA A 318 -10.92 7.83 8.44
C ALA A 318 -11.38 7.72 9.90
N TYR A 319 -10.68 8.37 10.83
CA TYR A 319 -11.03 8.40 12.25
C TYR A 319 -12.35 9.12 12.52
N HIS A 320 -12.58 10.30 11.92
CA HIS A 320 -13.84 11.03 12.07
C HIS A 320 -15.01 10.25 11.48
N ALA A 321 -14.78 9.59 10.35
CA ALA A 321 -15.78 8.75 9.72
C ALA A 321 -16.12 7.51 10.58
N ALA A 322 -15.11 6.80 11.10
CA ALA A 322 -15.30 5.63 11.99
C ALA A 322 -16.00 5.96 13.31
N THR A 323 -15.80 7.17 13.82
CA THR A 323 -16.40 7.64 15.07
C THR A 323 -17.77 8.31 14.88
N GLY A 324 -18.20 8.49 13.62
CA GLY A 324 -19.47 9.13 13.26
C GLY A 324 -19.48 10.65 13.40
N ASP A 325 -18.32 11.30 13.56
CA ASP A 325 -18.19 12.75 13.68
C ASP A 325 -18.18 13.42 12.30
N ARG A 326 -19.38 13.49 11.69
CA ARG A 326 -19.59 14.04 10.34
C ARG A 326 -19.16 15.49 10.21
N ASP A 327 -19.39 16.30 11.24
CA ASP A 327 -19.03 17.72 11.21
C ASP A 327 -17.52 17.91 11.20
N ALA A 328 -16.77 17.12 11.98
CA ALA A 328 -15.32 17.15 11.94
C ALA A 328 -14.76 16.58 10.63
N LEU A 329 -15.39 15.53 10.08
CA LEU A 329 -15.02 15.00 8.76
C LEU A 329 -15.14 16.07 7.67
N THR A 330 -16.30 16.73 7.58
CA THR A 330 -16.54 17.76 6.56
C THR A 330 -15.54 18.91 6.68
N ARG A 331 -15.32 19.44 7.89
CA ARG A 331 -14.34 20.51 8.12
C ARG A 331 -12.92 20.10 7.70
N ALA A 332 -12.50 18.88 8.08
CA ALA A 332 -11.17 18.39 7.72
C ALA A 332 -10.99 18.20 6.21
N VAL A 333 -12.06 17.86 5.48
CA VAL A 333 -12.07 17.81 4.01
C VAL A 333 -11.99 19.21 3.41
N GLU A 334 -12.73 20.19 3.93
CA GLU A 334 -12.68 21.59 3.50
C GLU A 334 -11.28 22.18 3.71
N ASP A 335 -10.70 22.01 4.90
CA ASP A 335 -9.33 22.43 5.21
C ASP A 335 -8.30 21.79 4.25
N ALA A 336 -8.51 20.51 3.89
CA ALA A 336 -7.64 19.81 2.96
C ALA A 336 -7.75 20.32 1.52
N ARG A 337 -8.93 20.79 1.08
CA ARG A 337 -9.11 21.43 -0.23
C ARG A 337 -8.38 22.76 -0.29
N ASP A 338 -8.51 23.57 0.76
CA ASP A 338 -7.86 24.89 0.84
C ASP A 338 -6.32 24.76 0.89
N ALA A 339 -5.80 23.71 1.53
CA ALA A 339 -4.37 23.45 1.61
C ALA A 339 -3.75 22.86 0.32
N ALA A 340 -4.55 22.40 -0.66
CA ALA A 340 -4.06 21.62 -1.79
C ALA A 340 -3.03 22.38 -2.66
N ALA A 341 -3.25 23.68 -2.89
CA ALA A 341 -2.39 24.51 -3.74
C ALA A 341 -1.06 24.92 -3.06
N ALA A 342 -0.98 24.85 -1.73
CA ALA A 342 0.17 25.36 -0.98
C ALA A 342 1.42 24.46 -1.03
N HIS A 343 1.30 23.25 -1.60
CA HIS A 343 2.33 22.21 -1.49
C HIS A 343 2.65 21.51 -2.81
N GLU A 344 2.47 22.18 -3.95
CA GLU A 344 2.75 21.60 -5.28
C GLU A 344 4.24 21.20 -5.45
N ASP A 345 5.17 21.96 -4.88
CA ASP A 345 6.63 21.71 -4.99
C ASP A 345 7.18 20.69 -3.97
N ALA A 346 6.32 20.10 -3.14
CA ALA A 346 6.73 19.09 -2.18
C ALA A 346 7.13 17.79 -2.90
N VAL A 347 8.16 17.11 -2.38
CA VAL A 347 8.55 15.76 -2.82
C VAL A 347 8.57 14.82 -1.64
N PHE A 348 8.40 13.53 -1.88
CA PHE A 348 8.68 12.50 -0.90
C PHE A 348 10.07 11.93 -1.15
N CYS A 349 10.86 11.75 -0.09
CA CYS A 349 12.15 11.08 -0.16
C CYS A 349 12.41 10.30 1.13
N ASN A 350 12.50 8.98 1.02
CA ASN A 350 13.11 8.18 2.08
C ASN A 350 14.63 8.35 2.02
N ARG A 351 15.16 9.30 2.81
CA ARG A 351 16.57 9.70 2.73
C ARG A 351 17.50 8.55 3.14
N ILE A 352 17.11 7.75 4.12
CA ILE A 352 17.89 6.58 4.56
C ILE A 352 18.01 5.58 3.40
N ALA A 353 16.89 5.25 2.75
CA ALA A 353 16.88 4.33 1.62
C ALA A 353 17.62 4.90 0.40
N LEU A 354 17.47 6.19 0.10
CA LEU A 354 18.17 6.88 -0.98
C LEU A 354 19.69 6.87 -0.75
N GLU A 355 20.17 7.27 0.42
CA GLU A 355 21.59 7.26 0.75
C GLU A 355 22.17 5.85 0.69
N MET A 356 21.44 4.84 1.16
CA MET A 356 21.87 3.45 1.02
C MET A 356 22.02 3.04 -0.44
N LEU A 357 21.06 3.38 -1.30
CA LEU A 357 21.15 3.11 -2.75
C LEU A 357 22.37 3.80 -3.38
N LEU A 358 22.58 5.09 -3.06
CA LEU A 358 23.67 5.90 -3.62
C LEU A 358 25.06 5.45 -3.15
N ASN A 359 25.19 4.99 -1.90
CA ASN A 359 26.49 4.61 -1.34
C ASN A 359 26.87 3.15 -1.65
N LEU A 360 25.89 2.25 -1.80
CA LEU A 360 26.13 0.84 -2.14
C LEU A 360 26.23 0.58 -3.65
N GLN A 361 26.00 1.60 -4.46
CA GLN A 361 26.32 1.62 -5.88
C GLN A 361 27.73 1.08 -6.18
N ARG A 362 28.74 1.53 -5.42
CA ARG A 362 30.15 1.18 -5.65
C ARG A 362 30.46 -0.31 -5.42
N LEU A 363 29.61 -0.99 -4.66
CA LEU A 363 29.76 -2.41 -4.32
C LEU A 363 28.89 -3.33 -5.17
N SER A 364 27.78 -2.82 -5.71
CA SER A 364 26.74 -3.63 -6.38
C SER A 364 26.65 -3.43 -7.89
N GLY A 365 27.09 -2.27 -8.41
CA GLY A 365 26.82 -1.87 -9.79
C GLY A 365 25.32 -1.68 -10.12
N ALA A 366 24.44 -1.66 -9.10
CA ALA A 366 22.99 -1.62 -9.28
C ALA A 366 22.44 -0.25 -9.72
N LEU A 367 23.28 0.78 -9.71
CA LEU A 367 22.98 2.14 -10.15
C LEU A 367 24.17 2.65 -10.97
N PRO A 368 24.01 3.11 -12.21
CA PRO A 368 25.09 3.76 -12.98
C PRO A 368 25.60 5.06 -12.32
N ALA A 369 26.89 5.39 -12.50
CA ALA A 369 27.56 6.52 -11.81
C ALA A 369 26.94 7.89 -12.12
N ASP A 370 26.53 8.06 -13.37
CA ASP A 370 25.72 9.16 -13.88
C ASP A 370 24.35 9.24 -13.23
N GLU A 371 23.63 8.13 -13.14
CA GLU A 371 22.30 8.10 -12.51
C GLU A 371 22.38 8.44 -11.02
N ALA A 372 23.40 7.96 -10.31
CA ALA A 372 23.61 8.34 -8.92
C ALA A 372 23.94 9.84 -8.73
N ARG A 373 24.67 10.45 -9.67
CA ARG A 373 24.91 11.91 -9.64
C ARG A 373 23.59 12.66 -9.85
N GLN A 374 22.76 12.20 -10.78
CA GLN A 374 21.44 12.77 -11.01
C GLN A 374 20.57 12.73 -9.75
N TRP A 375 20.51 11.59 -9.06
CA TRP A 375 19.73 11.46 -7.82
C TRP A 375 20.28 12.29 -6.66
N ARG A 376 21.61 12.45 -6.54
CA ARG A 376 22.21 13.40 -5.57
C ARG A 376 21.82 14.84 -5.88
N GLN A 377 21.87 15.23 -7.15
CA GLN A 377 21.47 16.57 -7.58
C GLN A 377 19.98 16.79 -7.33
N TRP A 378 19.14 15.83 -7.71
CA TRP A 378 17.70 15.84 -7.46
C TRP A 378 17.40 16.07 -5.99
N PHE A 379 18.03 15.31 -5.09
CA PHE A 379 17.80 15.47 -3.65
C PHE A 379 18.26 16.84 -3.14
N ASN A 380 19.41 17.34 -3.61
CA ASN A 380 19.89 18.66 -3.21
C ASN A 380 18.94 19.79 -3.64
N THR A 381 18.33 19.67 -4.82
CA THR A 381 17.33 20.65 -5.31
C THR A 381 16.07 20.66 -4.46
N HIS A 382 15.63 19.50 -3.97
CA HIS A 382 14.36 19.37 -3.24
C HIS A 382 14.51 19.25 -1.71
N LYS A 383 15.72 19.40 -1.17
CA LYS A 383 16.03 19.09 0.23
C LYS A 383 15.14 19.81 1.24
N GLU A 384 14.79 21.06 0.94
CA GLU A 384 13.98 21.92 1.82
C GLU A 384 12.48 21.57 1.78
N THR A 385 12.00 20.99 0.68
CA THR A 385 10.59 20.59 0.49
C THR A 385 10.36 19.09 0.58
N ALA A 386 11.43 18.30 0.83
CA ALA A 386 11.38 16.85 0.89
C ALA A 386 10.80 16.34 2.21
N VAL A 387 9.64 15.69 2.11
CA VAL A 387 8.97 14.94 3.17
C VAL A 387 9.63 13.57 3.32
N ASP A 388 10.08 13.25 4.53
CA ASP A 388 10.70 11.95 4.85
C ASP A 388 9.72 11.10 5.69
N PRO A 389 9.56 9.81 5.39
CA PRO A 389 8.65 8.94 6.14
C PRO A 389 9.10 8.73 7.60
N LEU A 390 10.39 8.84 7.90
CA LEU A 390 10.99 8.50 9.19
C LEU A 390 11.52 9.73 9.92
N ILE A 391 12.18 10.65 9.21
CA ILE A 391 12.83 11.82 9.79
C ILE A 391 11.80 12.93 9.99
N ASP A 392 11.41 13.16 11.24
CA ASP A 392 10.48 14.20 11.66
C ASP A 392 11.08 14.92 12.87
N ARG A 393 11.18 16.25 12.82
CA ARG A 393 11.86 17.06 13.86
C ARG A 393 11.23 16.88 15.25
N ASP A 394 9.93 16.64 15.30
CA ASP A 394 9.21 16.47 16.56
C ASP A 394 9.22 15.01 17.04
N ASP A 395 9.68 14.06 16.22
CA ASP A 395 9.61 12.62 16.46
C ASP A 395 10.75 11.85 15.77
N MET A 396 11.98 12.07 16.25
CA MET A 396 13.21 11.52 15.65
C MET A 396 13.51 10.06 16.00
N MET A 397 12.89 9.50 17.05
CA MET A 397 13.17 8.15 17.53
C MET A 397 12.93 7.04 16.50
N PRO A 398 11.84 7.07 15.69
CA PRO A 398 11.64 6.12 14.59
C PRO A 398 12.83 6.03 13.62
N ALA A 399 13.41 7.17 13.22
CA ALA A 399 14.57 7.19 12.33
C ALA A 399 15.81 6.56 12.98
N ALA A 400 16.04 6.81 14.28
CA ALA A 400 17.14 6.18 15.01
C ALA A 400 16.98 4.66 15.11
N VAL A 401 15.75 4.18 15.35
CA VAL A 401 15.43 2.75 15.40
C VAL A 401 15.63 2.07 14.05
N GLU A 402 15.22 2.71 12.95
CA GLU A 402 15.47 2.20 11.60
C GLU A 402 16.97 2.04 11.33
N LEU A 403 17.76 3.08 11.60
CA LEU A 403 19.21 3.05 11.42
C LEU A 403 19.88 1.96 12.27
N ALA A 404 19.45 1.80 13.53
CA ALA A 404 19.95 0.75 14.41
C ALA A 404 19.59 -0.65 13.89
N THR A 405 18.36 -0.84 13.40
CA THR A 405 17.88 -2.10 12.82
C THR A 405 18.68 -2.48 11.58
N ILE A 406 18.91 -1.52 10.69
CA ILE A 406 19.71 -1.74 9.47
C ILE A 406 21.16 -2.07 9.84
N SER A 407 21.77 -1.31 10.77
CA SER A 407 23.15 -1.54 11.22
C SER A 407 23.31 -2.92 11.88
N TYR A 408 22.36 -3.30 12.73
CA TYR A 408 22.34 -4.61 13.38
C TYR A 408 22.18 -5.75 12.35
N GLY A 409 21.27 -5.59 11.38
CA GLY A 409 21.07 -6.55 10.30
C GLY A 409 22.33 -6.74 9.45
N ALA A 410 23.01 -5.64 9.10
CA ALA A 410 24.28 -5.66 8.39
C ALA A 410 25.40 -6.36 9.17
N ALA A 411 25.49 -6.13 10.48
CA ALA A 411 26.50 -6.75 11.34
C ALA A 411 26.25 -8.25 11.57
N ARG A 412 25.00 -8.64 11.85
CA ARG A 412 24.63 -10.02 12.20
C ARG A 412 24.55 -10.95 10.99
N HIS A 413 24.11 -10.43 9.85
CA HIS A 413 23.91 -11.21 8.63
C HIS A 413 24.49 -10.50 7.40
N PRO A 414 25.81 -10.23 7.34
CA PRO A 414 26.41 -9.38 6.32
C PRO A 414 26.19 -9.90 4.90
N ARG A 415 26.20 -11.22 4.69
CA ARG A 415 25.92 -11.83 3.39
C ARG A 415 24.45 -11.68 2.98
N ALA A 416 23.50 -11.88 3.90
CA ALA A 416 22.07 -11.72 3.61
C ALA A 416 21.72 -10.25 3.37
N PHE A 417 22.31 -9.35 4.17
CA PHE A 417 22.24 -7.91 3.97
C PHE A 417 22.78 -7.52 2.59
N LEU A 418 24.02 -7.90 2.25
CA LEU A 418 24.58 -7.64 0.92
C LEU A 418 23.71 -8.23 -0.20
N ARG A 419 23.13 -9.42 -0.05
CA ARG A 419 22.19 -9.97 -1.05
C ARG A 419 20.93 -9.11 -1.17
N MET A 420 20.31 -8.68 -0.07
CA MET A 420 19.18 -7.74 -0.09
C MET A 420 19.57 -6.38 -0.72
N MET A 421 20.84 -5.98 -0.60
CA MET A 421 21.36 -4.74 -1.19
C MET A 421 21.81 -4.87 -2.66
N VAL A 422 22.25 -6.05 -3.12
CA VAL A 422 22.95 -6.27 -4.41
C VAL A 422 22.11 -7.12 -5.40
N LEU A 423 21.39 -8.13 -4.91
CA LEU A 423 20.63 -9.07 -5.74
C LEU A 423 19.16 -8.67 -5.77
N ASN A 424 18.87 -7.68 -6.61
CA ASN A 424 17.50 -7.32 -6.98
C ASN A 424 17.54 -6.67 -8.38
N ARG A 425 18.13 -7.43 -9.32
CA ARG A 425 18.12 -7.14 -10.76
C ARG A 425 16.76 -7.48 -11.35
#